data_AF-A0A2P9H178-F1
#
_entry.id   AF-A0A2P9H178-F1
#
_cell.length_a   1.000
_cell.length_b   1.000
_cell.length_c   1.000
_cell.angle_alpha   90.00
_cell.angle_beta   90.00
_cell.angle_gamma   90.00
#
_symmetry.space_group_name_H-M   'P 1'
#
loop_
_entity.id
_entity.type
_entity.pdbx_description
1 polymer ?
#
loop_
_entity_poly.entity_id
_entity_poly.type
_entity_poly.pdbx_seq_one_letter_code
_entity_poly.pdbx_strand_id
1 'polypeptide(L)'
;MRSQWFESTMDAANRLLHVFMALALLVASLLLVWQFVADVIQTLNSGQVAQGFARALGNLFVLWVLSSLISAEVRYMRTGHFSVLVFIEAALITLLRQLIIIPVESAGHLESSAWTYGLITAAVIAVALTYYLVRRTSASNDDDCSLDRAPLR
;
A
#
# COMPACT_ATOMS: atom_id res chain seq x y z
N MET A 1 -38.88 -11.78 8.56
CA MET A 1 -38.39 -11.05 9.75
C MET A 1 -36.91 -11.24 10.08
N ARG A 2 -36.18 -12.23 9.51
CA ARG A 2 -34.78 -12.49 9.87
C ARG A 2 -33.73 -11.68 9.07
N SER A 3 -34.11 -11.03 7.96
CA SER A 3 -33.19 -10.27 7.09
C SER A 3 -32.90 -8.83 7.57
N GLN A 4 -33.87 -8.16 8.21
CA GLN A 4 -33.74 -6.77 8.65
C GLN A 4 -32.65 -6.55 9.72
N TRP A 5 -32.37 -7.58 10.53
CA TRP A 5 -31.28 -7.52 11.51
C TRP A 5 -29.90 -7.64 10.84
N PHE A 6 -29.77 -8.52 9.85
CA PHE A 6 -28.53 -8.69 9.07
C PHE A 6 -28.16 -7.43 8.30
N GLU A 7 -29.14 -6.75 7.71
CA GLU A 7 -28.94 -5.46 7.01
C GLU A 7 -28.39 -4.40 7.98
N SER A 8 -28.96 -4.28 9.19
CA SER A 8 -28.44 -3.34 10.19
C SER A 8 -27.02 -3.68 10.67
N THR A 9 -26.68 -4.97 10.76
CA THR A 9 -25.33 -5.41 11.14
C THR A 9 -24.29 -5.15 10.05
N MET A 10 -24.68 -5.26 8.77
CA MET A 10 -23.80 -4.96 7.63
C MET A 10 -23.51 -3.45 7.54
N ASP A 11 -24.53 -2.61 7.74
CA ASP A 11 -24.35 -1.15 7.75
C ASP A 11 -23.53 -0.68 8.96
N ALA A 12 -23.76 -1.26 10.13
CA ALA A 12 -22.97 -0.98 11.32
C ALA A 12 -21.51 -1.43 11.16
N ALA A 13 -21.26 -2.60 10.57
CA ALA A 13 -19.91 -3.11 10.31
C ALA A 13 -19.17 -2.25 9.28
N ASN A 14 -19.84 -1.85 8.20
CA ASN A 14 -19.27 -0.93 7.20
C ASN A 14 -18.90 0.41 7.85
N ARG A 15 -19.82 1.01 8.63
CA ARG A 15 -19.55 2.27 9.35
C ARG A 15 -18.39 2.13 10.34
N LEU A 16 -18.29 1.01 11.06
CA LEU A 16 -17.22 0.75 12.02
C LEU A 16 -15.87 0.57 11.32
N LEU A 17 -15.83 -0.16 10.20
CA LEU A 17 -14.62 -0.28 9.37
C LEU A 17 -14.12 1.08 8.92
N HIS A 18 -14.99 1.98 8.46
CA HIS A 18 -14.58 3.33 8.04
C HIS A 18 -14.03 4.18 9.19
N VAL A 19 -14.71 4.17 10.35
CA VAL A 19 -14.20 4.88 11.54
C VAL A 19 -12.85 4.31 11.98
N PHE A 20 -12.70 2.99 11.93
CA PHE A 20 -11.46 2.31 12.28
C PHE A 20 -10.32 2.65 11.30
N MET A 21 -10.58 2.64 9.99
CA MET A 21 -9.60 2.98 8.97
C MET A 21 -9.18 4.45 9.05
N ALA A 22 -10.14 5.38 9.19
CA ALA A 22 -9.85 6.80 9.38
C ALA A 22 -8.99 7.03 10.64
N LEU A 23 -9.31 6.36 11.75
CA LEU A 23 -8.53 6.43 12.99
C LEU A 23 -7.13 5.83 12.82
N ALA A 24 -7.02 4.68 12.14
CA ALA A 24 -5.76 4.01 11.87
C ALA A 24 -4.83 4.89 11.02
N LEU A 25 -5.39 5.57 10.01
CA LEU A 25 -4.65 6.52 9.16
C LEU A 25 -4.15 7.74 9.95
N LEU A 26 -4.97 8.27 10.86
CA LEU A 26 -4.60 9.39 11.73
C LEU A 26 -3.42 9.00 12.64
N VAL A 27 -3.51 7.85 13.30
CA VAL A 27 -2.44 7.34 14.17
C VAL A 27 -1.18 7.01 13.38
N ALA A 28 -1.31 6.38 12.20
CA ALA A 28 -0.19 6.10 11.32
C ALA A 28 0.53 7.38 10.90
N SER A 29 -0.20 8.46 10.59
CA SER A 29 0.38 9.75 10.25
C SER A 29 1.23 10.33 11.40
N LEU A 30 0.71 10.30 12.64
CA LEU A 30 1.45 10.75 13.83
C LEU A 30 2.74 9.95 14.07
N LEU A 31 2.64 8.62 14.00
CA LEU A 31 3.78 7.72 14.16
C LEU A 31 4.85 7.96 13.09
N LEU A 32 4.44 8.27 11.86
CA LEU A 32 5.40 8.49 10.78
C LEU A 32 6.13 9.84 10.90
N VAL A 33 5.45 10.89 11.36
CA VAL A 33 6.10 12.16 11.70
C VAL A 33 7.14 11.94 12.80
N TRP A 34 6.80 11.14 13.82
CA TRP A 34 7.75 10.76 14.86
C TRP A 34 8.96 9.99 14.31
N GLN A 35 8.72 9.01 13.44
CA GLN A 35 9.76 8.21 12.78
C GLN A 35 10.73 9.10 11.98
N PHE A 36 10.21 10.09 11.25
CA PHE A 36 11.01 11.03 10.47
C PHE A 36 11.93 11.88 11.35
N VAL A 37 11.41 12.41 12.47
CA VAL A 37 12.19 13.19 13.42
C VAL A 37 13.31 12.33 14.02
N ALA A 38 13.02 11.09 14.40
CA ALA A 38 14.02 10.16 14.94
C ALA A 38 15.15 9.88 13.92
N ASP A 39 14.81 9.63 12.65
CA ASP A 39 15.79 9.38 11.59
C ASP A 39 16.70 10.58 11.33
N VAL A 40 16.14 11.80 11.34
CA VAL A 40 16.91 13.04 11.15
C VAL A 40 17.93 13.20 12.28
N ILE A 41 17.49 13.04 13.53
CA ILE A 41 18.37 13.15 14.71
C ILE A 41 19.47 12.08 14.66
N GLN A 42 19.11 10.83 14.32
CA GLN A 42 20.07 9.73 14.25
C GLN A 42 21.12 9.94 13.15
N THR A 43 20.71 10.46 11.98
CA THR A 43 21.61 10.74 10.86
C THR A 43 22.61 11.86 11.17
N LEU A 44 22.17 12.91 11.88
CA LEU A 44 23.03 14.01 12.31
C LEU A 44 24.12 13.54 13.28
N ASN A 45 23.81 12.57 14.15
CA ASN A 45 24.74 12.06 15.15
C ASN A 45 25.77 11.04 14.61
N SER A 46 25.47 10.35 13.51
CA SER A 46 26.27 9.19 13.04
C SER A 46 27.23 9.50 11.89
N GLY A 47 27.21 10.71 11.32
CA GLY A 47 28.18 11.17 10.31
C GLY A 47 28.12 10.46 8.94
N GLN A 48 27.28 9.42 8.79
CA GLN A 48 27.10 8.66 7.55
C GLN A 48 25.95 9.26 6.74
N VAL A 49 26.19 10.47 6.24
CA VAL A 49 25.18 11.30 5.56
C VAL A 49 24.55 10.57 4.36
N ALA A 50 25.34 9.81 3.59
CA ALA A 50 24.84 9.10 2.41
C ALA A 50 23.83 8.00 2.75
N GLN A 51 24.13 7.17 3.75
CA GLN A 51 23.24 6.09 4.19
C GLN A 51 22.01 6.64 4.93
N GLY A 52 22.21 7.65 5.78
CA GLY A 52 21.13 8.35 6.45
C GLY A 52 20.20 9.10 5.49
N PHE A 53 20.73 9.68 4.41
CA PHE A 53 19.94 10.34 3.37
C PHE A 53 19.08 9.33 2.59
N ALA A 54 19.64 8.19 2.16
CA ALA A 54 18.86 7.14 1.51
C ALA A 54 17.77 6.58 2.44
N ARG A 55 18.06 6.42 3.72
CA ARG A 55 17.10 5.97 4.74
C ARG A 55 15.99 7.00 4.99
N ALA A 56 16.35 8.29 5.11
CA ALA A 56 15.41 9.40 5.30
C ALA A 56 14.50 9.58 4.06
N LEU A 57 15.06 9.51 2.85
CA LEU A 57 14.27 9.49 1.60
C LEU A 57 13.30 8.31 1.56
N GLY A 58 13.76 7.15 2.03
CA GLY A 58 12.91 6.00 2.26
C GLY A 58 11.71 6.33 3.16
N ASN A 59 11.94 6.91 4.34
CA ASN A 59 10.86 7.27 5.25
C ASN A 59 9.93 8.37 4.70
N LEU A 60 10.45 9.35 3.97
CA LEU A 60 9.66 10.33 3.22
C LEU A 60 8.73 9.68 2.19
N PHE A 61 9.17 8.60 1.56
CA PHE A 61 8.36 7.86 0.60
C PHE A 61 7.18 7.11 1.26
N VAL A 62 7.31 6.71 2.53
CA VAL A 62 6.18 6.16 3.30
C VAL A 62 5.17 7.27 3.62
N LEU A 63 5.62 8.51 3.90
CA LEU A 63 4.72 9.67 4.10
C LEU A 63 3.87 9.93 2.86
N TRP A 64 4.48 9.82 1.67
CA TRP A 64 3.76 9.92 0.40
C TRP A 64 2.68 8.84 0.25
N VAL A 65 3.01 7.58 0.54
CA VAL A 65 2.05 6.46 0.48
C VAL A 65 0.88 6.68 1.44
N LEU A 66 1.15 7.10 2.68
CA LEU A 66 0.10 7.41 3.65
C LEU A 66 -0.81 8.55 3.16
N SER A 67 -0.24 9.59 2.56
CA SER A 67 -1.02 10.68 1.95
C SER A 67 -1.95 10.19 0.83
N SER A 68 -1.47 9.25 0.00
CA SER A 68 -2.28 8.60 -1.04
C SER A 68 -3.43 7.79 -0.43
N LEU A 69 -3.17 7.06 0.66
CA LEU A 69 -4.17 6.26 1.38
C LEU A 69 -5.24 7.14 2.04
N ILE A 70 -4.82 8.23 2.70
CA ILE A 70 -5.73 9.23 3.27
C ILE A 70 -6.58 9.87 2.17
N SER A 71 -5.98 10.21 1.03
CA SER A 71 -6.72 10.77 -0.11
C SER A 71 -7.76 9.79 -0.67
N ALA A 72 -7.47 8.48 -0.67
CA ALA A 72 -8.43 7.46 -1.03
C ALA A 72 -9.60 7.39 -0.04
N GLU A 73 -9.32 7.46 1.26
CA GLU A 73 -10.32 7.44 2.33
C GLU A 73 -11.24 8.68 2.28
N VAL A 74 -10.66 9.86 2.07
CA VAL A 74 -11.43 11.11 1.90
C VAL A 74 -12.30 11.05 0.65
N ARG A 75 -11.80 10.47 -0.44
CA ARG A 75 -12.56 10.29 -1.68
C ARG A 75 -13.68 9.27 -1.51
N TYR A 76 -13.46 8.22 -0.75
CA TYR A 76 -14.51 7.27 -0.37
C TYR A 76 -15.65 7.97 0.37
N MET A 77 -15.35 8.79 1.38
CA MET A 77 -16.38 9.56 2.10
C MET A 77 -17.20 10.49 1.20
N ARG A 78 -16.61 10.98 0.10
CA ARG A 78 -17.27 11.90 -0.82
C ARG A 78 -18.11 11.21 -1.90
N THR A 79 -17.85 9.94 -2.20
CA THR A 79 -18.41 9.26 -3.39
C THR A 79 -19.04 7.90 -3.09
N GLY A 80 -18.84 7.32 -1.91
CA GLY A 80 -19.41 6.03 -1.48
C GLY A 80 -18.77 4.77 -2.10
N HIS A 81 -17.86 4.92 -3.08
CA HIS A 81 -17.21 3.81 -3.78
C HIS A 81 -15.75 3.64 -3.36
N PHE A 82 -15.39 2.44 -2.90
CA PHE A 82 -14.04 2.10 -2.42
C PHE A 82 -13.13 1.79 -3.62
N SER A 83 -12.19 2.68 -3.90
CA SER A 83 -11.22 2.50 -4.99
C SER A 83 -10.03 1.66 -4.51
N VAL A 84 -10.20 0.33 -4.53
CA VAL A 84 -9.15 -0.67 -4.20
C VAL A 84 -7.85 -0.41 -4.99
N LEU A 85 -7.97 0.20 -6.17
CA LEU A 85 -6.85 0.56 -7.05
C LEU A 85 -5.80 1.42 -6.34
N VAL A 86 -6.22 2.45 -5.59
CA VAL A 86 -5.29 3.37 -4.89
C VAL A 86 -4.53 2.65 -3.78
N PHE A 87 -5.17 1.68 -3.12
CA PHE A 87 -4.54 0.84 -2.11
C PHE A 87 -3.46 -0.06 -2.72
N ILE A 88 -3.72 -0.64 -3.89
CA ILE A 88 -2.76 -1.48 -4.62
C ILE A 88 -1.58 -0.65 -5.11
N GLU A 89 -1.82 0.56 -5.63
CA GLU A 89 -0.76 1.50 -6.04
C GLU A 89 0.14 1.87 -4.84
N ALA A 90 -0.47 2.22 -3.71
CA ALA A 90 0.23 2.49 -2.45
C ALA A 90 1.09 1.30 -1.96
N ALA A 91 0.54 0.09 -2.02
CA ALA A 91 1.25 -1.14 -1.65
C ALA A 91 2.44 -1.41 -2.57
N LEU A 92 2.25 -1.31 -3.90
CA LEU A 92 3.30 -1.50 -4.89
C LEU A 92 4.45 -0.51 -4.67
N ILE A 93 4.12 0.77 -4.52
CA ILE A 93 5.07 1.85 -4.22
C ILE A 93 5.89 1.47 -2.97
N THR A 94 5.25 1.12 -1.86
CA THR A 94 5.94 0.74 -0.60
C THR A 94 6.89 -0.45 -0.75
N LEU A 95 6.53 -1.41 -1.60
CA LEU A 95 7.38 -2.58 -1.86
C LEU A 95 8.59 -2.23 -2.72
N LEU A 96 8.42 -1.31 -3.68
CA LEU A 96 9.54 -0.74 -4.42
C LEU A 96 10.52 -0.01 -3.50
N ARG A 97 10.03 0.73 -2.49
CA ARG A 97 10.88 1.37 -1.47
C ARG A 97 11.74 0.34 -0.74
N GLN A 98 11.16 -0.78 -0.31
CA GLN A 98 11.91 -1.84 0.38
C GLN A 98 13.02 -2.41 -0.51
N LEU A 99 12.74 -2.60 -1.80
CA LEU A 99 13.72 -3.06 -2.78
C LEU A 99 14.91 -2.10 -2.96
N ILE A 100 14.70 -0.79 -2.77
CA ILE A 100 15.75 0.23 -2.88
C ILE A 100 16.63 0.30 -1.62
N ILE A 101 16.02 0.16 -0.42
CA ILE A 101 16.73 0.36 0.86
C ILE A 101 17.56 -0.87 1.25
N ILE A 102 17.07 -2.08 0.99
CA ILE A 102 17.76 -3.32 1.38
C ILE A 102 19.17 -3.44 0.77
N PRO A 103 19.41 -3.22 -0.54
CA PRO A 103 20.75 -3.35 -1.12
C PRO A 103 21.75 -2.29 -0.65
N VAL A 104 21.29 -1.17 -0.09
CA VAL A 104 22.18 -0.12 0.44
C VAL A 104 22.79 -0.51 1.80
N GLU A 105 22.11 -1.36 2.58
CA GLU A 105 22.64 -1.91 3.83
C GLU A 105 23.49 -3.17 3.62
N SER A 106 23.18 -3.98 2.61
CA SER A 106 23.83 -5.27 2.38
C SER A 106 25.08 -5.20 1.50
N ALA A 107 25.52 -4.01 1.07
CA ALA A 107 26.74 -3.82 0.28
C ALA A 107 28.04 -4.22 1.02
N GLY A 108 27.97 -4.62 2.30
CA GLY A 108 29.13 -5.01 3.12
C GLY A 108 29.25 -6.48 3.52
N HIS A 109 28.23 -7.33 3.40
CA HIS A 109 28.23 -8.69 3.98
C HIS A 109 27.73 -9.75 2.99
N LEU A 110 28.61 -10.12 2.06
CA LEU A 110 28.34 -11.01 0.92
C LEU A 110 28.26 -12.51 1.27
N GLU A 111 28.56 -12.90 2.51
CA GLU A 111 28.88 -14.30 2.85
C GLU A 111 27.66 -15.17 3.27
N SER A 112 26.48 -14.58 3.50
CA SER A 112 25.26 -15.32 3.94
C SER A 112 24.07 -15.20 2.94
N SER A 113 24.30 -14.57 1.79
CA SER A 113 23.26 -13.76 1.12
C SER A 113 22.37 -14.49 0.09
N ALA A 114 22.63 -15.73 -0.30
CA ALA A 114 21.89 -16.37 -1.39
C ALA A 114 20.41 -16.65 -1.06
N TRP A 115 20.11 -17.05 0.18
CA TRP A 115 18.73 -17.36 0.60
C TRP A 115 17.87 -16.11 0.77
N THR A 116 18.44 -15.04 1.34
CA THR A 116 17.75 -13.77 1.56
C THR A 116 17.43 -13.06 0.23
N TYR A 117 18.37 -13.06 -0.73
CA TYR A 117 18.11 -12.52 -2.07
C TYR A 117 17.01 -13.29 -2.81
N GLY A 118 16.95 -14.61 -2.64
CA GLY A 118 15.88 -15.45 -3.20
C GLY A 118 14.50 -15.10 -2.63
N LEU A 119 14.40 -14.93 -1.31
CA LEU A 119 13.15 -14.55 -0.63
C LEU A 119 12.65 -13.15 -1.02
N ILE A 120 13.54 -12.19 -1.18
CA ILE A 120 13.18 -10.82 -1.58
C ILE A 120 12.69 -10.81 -3.04
N THR A 121 13.38 -11.54 -3.92
CA THR A 121 12.97 -11.67 -5.32
C THR A 121 11.61 -12.37 -5.44
N ALA A 122 11.37 -13.42 -4.63
CA ALA A 122 10.08 -14.09 -4.55
C ALA A 122 8.96 -13.18 -4.04
N ALA A 123 9.23 -12.32 -3.05
CA ALA A 123 8.27 -11.34 -2.54
C ALA A 123 7.88 -10.30 -3.62
N VAL A 124 8.84 -9.80 -4.40
CA VAL A 124 8.57 -8.89 -5.53
C VAL A 124 7.71 -9.56 -6.60
N ILE A 125 7.99 -10.82 -6.93
CA ILE A 125 7.21 -11.58 -7.92
C ILE A 125 5.78 -11.82 -7.42
N ALA A 126 5.60 -12.17 -6.14
CA ALA A 126 4.28 -12.40 -5.55
C ALA A 126 3.39 -11.15 -5.66
N VAL A 127 3.97 -9.97 -5.43
CA VAL A 127 3.27 -8.68 -5.51
C VAL A 127 2.94 -8.32 -6.96
N ALA A 128 3.90 -8.51 -7.87
CA ALA A 128 3.68 -8.30 -9.30
C ALA A 128 2.56 -9.21 -9.83
N LEU A 129 2.48 -10.44 -9.33
CA LEU A 129 1.43 -11.39 -9.65
C LEU A 129 0.07 -10.93 -9.11
N THR A 130 0.00 -10.45 -7.86
CA THR A 130 -1.24 -9.87 -7.30
C THR A 130 -1.75 -8.69 -8.12
N TYR A 131 -0.86 -7.77 -8.53
CA TYR A 131 -1.22 -6.66 -9.41
C TYR A 131 -1.76 -7.15 -10.77
N TYR A 132 -1.10 -8.14 -11.37
CA TYR A 132 -1.52 -8.73 -12.64
C TYR A 132 -2.92 -9.37 -12.55
N LEU A 133 -3.18 -10.12 -11.48
CA LEU A 133 -4.47 -10.78 -11.22
C LEU A 133 -5.61 -9.76 -11.12
N VAL A 134 -5.45 -8.72 -10.30
CA VAL A 134 -6.48 -7.68 -10.12
C VAL A 134 -6.79 -6.96 -11.44
N ARG A 135 -5.74 -6.68 -12.23
CA ARG A 135 -5.92 -6.02 -13.53
C ARG A 135 -6.63 -6.92 -14.55
N ARG A 136 -6.39 -8.22 -14.52
CA ARG A 136 -7.10 -9.19 -15.38
C ARG A 136 -8.59 -9.30 -15.05
N THR A 137 -8.96 -9.33 -13.77
CA THR A 137 -10.37 -9.41 -13.36
C THR A 137 -11.13 -8.14 -13.71
N SER A 138 -10.45 -6.99 -13.67
CA SER A 138 -11.03 -5.72 -14.11
C SER A 138 -11.22 -5.67 -15.63
N ALA A 139 -10.30 -6.27 -16.40
CA ALA A 139 -10.39 -6.33 -17.86
C ALA A 139 -11.46 -7.31 -18.37
N SER A 140 -11.67 -8.47 -17.72
CA SER A 140 -12.67 -9.44 -18.17
C SER A 140 -14.11 -8.98 -17.97
N ASN A 141 -14.36 -8.02 -17.06
CA ASN A 141 -15.70 -7.52 -16.78
C ASN A 141 -16.19 -6.51 -17.84
N ASP A 142 -15.28 -5.92 -18.61
CA ASP A 142 -15.61 -5.01 -19.73
C ASP A 142 -15.95 -5.79 -21.02
N ASP A 143 -15.40 -6.99 -21.21
CA ASP A 143 -15.63 -7.82 -22.40
C ASP A 143 -17.05 -8.43 -22.43
N ASP A 144 -17.62 -8.79 -21.27
CA ASP A 144 -18.98 -9.36 -21.17
C ASP A 144 -20.07 -8.35 -21.58
N CYS A 145 -19.88 -7.07 -21.28
CA CYS A 145 -20.83 -6.01 -21.66
C CYS A 145 -20.80 -5.68 -23.16
N SER A 146 -19.73 -6.08 -23.87
CA SER A 146 -19.61 -5.91 -25.32
C SER A 146 -20.23 -7.07 -26.11
N LEU A 147 -20.33 -8.27 -25.54
CA LEU A 147 -20.88 -9.45 -26.21
C LEU A 147 -22.42 -9.52 -26.16
N ASP A 148 -23.05 -8.88 -25.17
CA ASP A 148 -24.53 -8.76 -25.08
C ASP A 148 -25.11 -7.74 -26.09
N ARG A 149 -24.25 -6.90 -26.71
CA ARG A 149 -24.63 -5.95 -27.76
C ARG A 149 -24.35 -6.44 -29.18
N ALA A 150 -24.34 -7.75 -29.44
CA ALA A 150 -24.42 -8.24 -30.80
C ALA A 150 -25.89 -8.20 -31.26
N PRO A 151 -26.32 -7.25 -32.12
CA PRO A 151 -27.66 -7.34 -32.70
C PRO A 151 -27.72 -8.62 -33.55
N LEU A 152 -28.66 -9.49 -33.20
CA LEU A 152 -29.15 -10.57 -34.07
C LEU A 152 -29.50 -9.94 -35.43
N ARG A 153 -28.65 -10.17 -36.44
CA ARG A 153 -29.00 -10.03 -37.86
C ARG A 153 -29.12 -11.41 -38.46
#